data_AF-A0A9P9S1W9-F1
#
_entry.id   AF-A0A9P9S1W9-F1
#
_cell.length_a   1.000
_cell.length_b   1.000
_cell.length_c   1.000
_cell.angle_alpha   90.00
_cell.angle_beta   90.00
_cell.angle_gamma   90.00
#
_symmetry.space_group_name_H-M   'P 1'
#
loop_
_entity.id
_entity.type
_entity.pdbx_description
1 polymer ?
#
loop_
_entity_poly.entity_id
_entity_poly.type
_entity_poly.pdbx_seq_one_letter_code
_entity_poly.pdbx_strand_id
1 'polypeptide(L)' 'LPYGWEKRATEDGRVYFVDHRTQKISWVRPDSEPLPDGWEKRVTKDGRYYYVDH' A
#
# COMPACT_ATOMS: atom_id res chain seq x y z
N LEU A 1 0.81 0.88 5.40
CA LEU A 1 0.30 0.93 4.01
C LEU A 1 0.55 2.33 3.46
N PRO A 2 0.56 2.53 2.14
CA PRO A 2 0.61 3.88 1.56
C PRO A 2 -0.52 4.76 2.15
N TYR A 3 -0.34 6.08 2.16
CA TYR A 3 -1.36 7.01 2.64
C TYR A 3 -2.68 6.78 1.87
N GLY A 4 -3.79 6.64 2.62
CA GLY A 4 -5.11 6.34 2.06
C GLY A 4 -5.45 4.85 1.95
N TRP A 5 -4.52 3.93 2.25
CA TRP A 5 -4.83 2.50 2.28
C TRP A 5 -4.96 1.95 3.70
N GLU A 6 -6.01 1.17 3.96
CA GLU A 6 -6.28 0.52 5.24
C GLU A 6 -6.30 -0.99 5.10
N LYS A 7 -5.62 -1.70 6.01
CA LYS A 7 -5.63 -3.17 6.06
C LYS A 7 -6.78 -3.59 6.96
N ARG A 8 -7.68 -4.43 6.46
CA ARG A 8 -8.71 -5.09 7.27
C ARG A 8 -8.64 -6.60 7.10
N ALA A 9 -9.29 -7.30 8.03
CA ALA A 9 -9.52 -8.73 7.96
C ALA A 9 -11.02 -8.99 7.95
N THR A 10 -11.46 -9.97 7.16
CA THR A 10 -12.82 -10.51 7.26
C THR A 10 -12.93 -11.40 8.49
N GLU A 11 -14.16 -11.75 8.86
CA GLU A 11 -14.45 -12.69 9.94
C GLU A 11 -13.86 -14.09 9.65
N ASP A 12 -13.78 -14.47 8.37
CA ASP A 12 -13.08 -15.67 7.89
C ASP A 12 -11.54 -15.58 7.94
N GLY A 13 -10.97 -14.47 8.44
CA GLY A 13 -9.54 -14.25 8.55
C GLY A 13 -8.84 -13.84 7.25
N ARG A 14 -9.57 -13.57 6.16
CA ARG A 14 -8.96 -13.08 4.91
C ARG A 14 -8.63 -11.60 5.02
N VAL A 15 -7.40 -11.25 4.66
CA VAL A 15 -6.96 -9.86 4.64
C VAL A 15 -7.39 -9.19 3.34
N TYR A 16 -7.99 -8.01 3.45
CA TYR A 16 -8.29 -7.12 2.33
C TYR A 16 -7.78 -5.71 2.63
N PHE A 17 -7.62 -4.92 1.57
CA PHE A 17 -7.06 -3.58 1.58
C PHE A 17 -8.12 -2.63 1.05
N VAL A 18 -8.44 -1.60 1.83
CA VAL A 18 -9.40 -0.56 1.45
C VAL A 18 -8.61 0.65 1.00
N ASP A 19 -8.80 1.08 -0.24
CA ASP A 19 -8.33 2.36 -0.75
C ASP A 19 -9.38 3.43 -0.43
N HIS A 20 -9.09 4.28 0.54
CA HIS A 20 -9.94 5.42 0.91
C HIS A 20 -9.96 6.54 -0.13
N ARG A 21 -9.01 6.56 -1.08
CA ARG A 21 -8.97 7.56 -2.16
C ARG A 21 -9.99 7.26 -3.23
N THR A 22 -10.17 5.99 -3.57
CA THR A 22 -11.11 5.53 -4.60
C THR A 22 -12.33 4.79 -4.03
N GLN A 23 -12.37 4.61 -2.70
CA GLN A 23 -13.36 3.82 -1.97
C GLN A 23 -13.49 2.38 -2.50
N LYS A 24 -12.39 1.78 -2.94
CA LYS A 24 -12.34 0.42 -3.48
C LYS A 24 -11.73 -0.55 -2.49
N ILE A 25 -12.16 -1.81 -2.57
CA ILE A 25 -11.52 -2.92 -1.88
C ILE A 25 -10.61 -3.68 -2.85
N SER A 26 -9.46 -4.11 -2.36
CA SER A 26 -8.51 -4.96 -3.09
C SER A 26 -8.07 -6.11 -2.19
N TRP A 27 -7.94 -7.30 -2.76
CA TRP A 27 -7.35 -8.47 -2.08
C TRP A 27 -5.83 -8.49 -2.18
N VAL A 28 -5.26 -7.64 -3.04
CA VAL A 28 -3.83 -7.51 -3.25
C VAL A 28 -3.31 -6.37 -2.38
N ARG A 29 -2.15 -6.60 -1.76
CA ARG A 29 -1.44 -5.52 -1.06
C ARG A 29 -1.06 -4.44 -2.07
N PRO A 30 -1.45 -3.17 -1.85
CA PRO A 30 -1.04 -2.07 -2.74
C PRO A 30 0.49 -1.86 -2.75
N ASP A 31 1.18 -2.31 -1.70
CA ASP A 31 2.64 -2.37 -1.62
C ASP A 31 3.26 -3.55 -2.39
N SER A 32 2.45 -4.45 -2.95
CA SER A 32 2.87 -5.53 -3.86
C SER A 32 2.61 -5.21 -5.33
N GLU A 33 1.89 -4.13 -5.64
CA GLU A 33 1.89 -3.64 -7.03
C GLU A 33 3.29 -3.12 -7.35
N PRO A 34 3.87 -3.51 -8.51
CA PRO A 34 5.12 -2.94 -8.94
C PRO A 34 4.92 -1.42 -9.03
N LEU A 35 5.84 -0.68 -8.43
CA LEU A 35 5.88 0.75 -8.62
C LEU A 35 6.00 1.03 -10.13
N PRO A 36 5.43 2.13 -10.64
CA PRO A 36 5.65 2.52 -12.03
C PRO A 36 7.15 2.53 -12.35
N ASP A 37 7.52 2.26 -13.61
CA ASP A 37 8.92 2.26 -14.01
C ASP A 37 9.61 3.56 -13.59
N GLY A 38 10.79 3.44 -12.97
CA GLY A 38 11.56 4.56 -12.42
C GLY A 38 11.21 4.92 -10.97
N TRP A 39 10.15 4.37 -10.37
CA TRP A 39 9.83 4.63 -8.96
C TRP A 39 10.42 3.58 -8.01
N GLU A 40 11.07 4.04 -6.95
CA GLU A 40 11.66 3.20 -5.91
C GLU A 40 11.10 3.56 -4.52
N LYS A 41 10.58 2.57 -3.79
CA LYS A 41 10.12 2.74 -2.41
C LYS A 41 11.29 2.56 -1.46
N ARG A 42 11.58 3.59 -0.67
CA ARG A 42 12.62 3.58 0.36
C ARG A 42 12.04 3.84 1.75
N VAL A 43 12.83 3.49 2.76
CA VAL A 43 12.54 3.72 4.18
C VAL A 43 13.60 4.62 4.76
N THR A 44 13.18 5.72 5.40
CA THR A 44 14.08 6.60 6.14
C THR A 44 14.50 5.97 7.47
N LYS A 45 15.55 6.51 8.11
CA LYS A 45 16.01 6.02 9.42
C LYS A 45 14.95 6.12 10.53
N ASP A 46 13.98 7.03 10.42
CA ASP A 46 12.84 7.17 11.33
C ASP A 46 11.66 6.22 10.99
N GLY A 47 11.83 5.31 10.03
CA GLY A 47 10.82 4.31 9.68
C GLY A 47 9.72 4.82 8.75
N ARG A 48 9.91 6.00 8.14
CA ARG A 48 8.95 6.61 7.22
C ARG A 48 9.18 6.09 5.80
N TYR A 49 8.10 5.71 5.12
CA TYR A 49 8.17 5.36 3.71
C TYR A 49 8.23 6.63 2.86
N TYR A 50 9.09 6.62 1.85
CA TYR A 50 9.13 7.63 0.80
C TYR A 50 9.36 6.96 -0.56
N TYR A 51 9.00 7.67 -1.61
CA TYR A 51 9.09 7.19 -2.98
C TYR A 51 10.04 8.11 -3.74
N VAL A 52 10.97 7.53 -4.49
CA VAL A 52 11.98 8.26 -5.27
C VAL A 52 11.74 7.94 -6.73
N ASP A 53 11.61 8.96 -7.58
CA ASP A 53 11.69 8.83 -9.02
C ASP A 53 13.16 8.86 -9.49
N HIS A 54 13.48 8.07 -10.51
CA HIS A 54 14.78 8.02 -11.21
C HIS A 54 14.69 8.67 -12.58
#